data_AF-A0A0B4RA24-F1
#
_entry.id   AF-A0A0B4RA24-F1
#
_cell.length_a   1.000
_cell.length_b   1.000
_cell.length_c   1.000
_cell.angle_alpha   90.00
_cell.angle_beta   90.00
_cell.angle_gamma   90.00
#
_symmetry.space_group_name_H-M   'P 1'
#
loop_
_entity.id
_entity.type
_entity.pdbx_description
1 polymer ?
#
loop_
_entity_poly.entity_id
_entity_poly.type
_entity_poly.pdbx_seq_one_letter_code
_entity_poly.pdbx_strand_id
1 'polypeptide(L)'
;MVTQYKCPNCGSDMAYDSESGHLSCPNCGRQDDIETFPETNIIRKFDPGEAKEYHCENCGAVILTEAETTATHCSFCGAPVLLADRLTGDLAPAKVIPFTVSKEEAVAAFKKWTKNGRLTPRGFTSGDRIKKMTGMYVPFWLYDIEGKADVAALATRVRSYTTGDTIYTETDFYDVRRELDLSYLKVPADASEKMDDDLMDKLEPYNYEELKDFKMPYLAGYLAEKYDYDDEQIFSRVESKIVPYIDSYIGSTISGYSTVSYTNKQIHTNKKNVYYTLFPVWMVYYDFDNKEHTFAMNGQTGKVVGKPPISAFKVAAWFTGIAASTFAVVKAISFAVGGVFW
;
A
#
# COMPACT_ATOMS: atom_id res chain seq x y z
N MET A 1 -12.45 -3.02 -27.14
CA MET A 1 -13.22 -1.78 -27.38
C MET A 1 -14.06 -1.50 -26.15
N VAL A 2 -13.69 -0.52 -25.33
CA VAL A 2 -14.53 -0.09 -24.21
C VAL A 2 -15.40 1.06 -24.72
N THR A 3 -16.68 0.79 -24.88
CA THR A 3 -17.68 1.80 -25.27
C THR A 3 -18.42 2.24 -24.01
N GLN A 4 -18.23 3.50 -23.61
CA GLN A 4 -18.95 4.08 -22.48
C GLN A 4 -20.09 4.96 -22.99
N TYR A 5 -21.30 4.75 -22.44
CA TYR A 5 -22.48 5.56 -22.72
C TYR A 5 -22.65 6.59 -21.61
N LYS A 6 -22.33 7.85 -21.87
CA LYS A 6 -22.37 8.92 -20.85
C LYS A 6 -23.72 9.61 -20.85
N CYS A 7 -24.36 9.68 -19.68
CA CYS A 7 -25.61 10.38 -19.50
C CYS A 7 -25.52 11.83 -19.98
N PRO A 8 -26.33 12.27 -20.96
CA PRO A 8 -26.28 13.64 -21.45
C PRO A 8 -26.69 14.68 -20.40
N ASN A 9 -27.33 14.27 -19.31
CA ASN A 9 -27.74 15.16 -18.22
C ASN A 9 -26.65 15.37 -17.16
N CYS A 10 -26.01 14.30 -16.69
CA CYS A 10 -25.09 14.37 -15.53
C CYS A 10 -23.67 13.85 -15.81
N GLY A 11 -23.41 13.34 -17.01
CA GLY A 11 -22.09 12.81 -17.40
C GLY A 11 -21.70 11.47 -16.76
N SER A 12 -22.55 10.85 -15.94
CA SER A 12 -22.31 9.51 -15.38
C SER A 12 -22.49 8.40 -16.42
N ASP A 13 -21.83 7.25 -16.21
CA ASP A 13 -22.05 6.07 -17.06
C ASP A 13 -23.49 5.55 -16.94
N MET A 14 -24.11 5.27 -18.08
CA MET A 14 -25.42 4.63 -18.19
C MET A 14 -25.24 3.13 -18.46
N ALA A 15 -26.14 2.32 -17.92
CA ALA A 15 -26.16 0.88 -18.10
C ALA A 15 -27.46 0.45 -18.79
N TYR A 16 -27.39 -0.63 -19.57
CA TYR A 16 -28.59 -1.22 -20.15
C TYR A 16 -29.45 -1.86 -19.06
N ASP A 17 -30.72 -1.47 -19.00
CA ASP A 17 -31.71 -2.07 -18.13
C ASP A 17 -32.55 -3.08 -18.93
N SER A 18 -32.44 -4.35 -18.57
CA SER A 18 -33.12 -5.45 -19.26
C SER A 18 -34.64 -5.45 -19.08
N GLU A 19 -35.16 -4.80 -18.03
CA GLU A 19 -36.60 -4.73 -17.79
C GLU A 19 -37.29 -3.66 -18.65
N SER A 20 -36.67 -2.48 -18.75
CA SER A 20 -37.20 -1.38 -19.56
C SER A 20 -36.77 -1.41 -21.02
N GLY A 21 -35.66 -2.08 -21.35
CA GLY A 21 -35.07 -2.04 -22.68
C GLY A 21 -34.37 -0.70 -23.01
N HIS A 22 -34.11 0.13 -22.00
CA HIS A 22 -33.51 1.45 -22.14
C HIS A 22 -32.11 1.51 -21.51
N LEU A 23 -31.32 2.52 -21.90
CA LEU A 23 -30.14 2.91 -21.14
C LEU A 23 -30.61 3.70 -19.91
N SER A 24 -30.26 3.23 -18.72
CA SER A 24 -30.63 3.85 -17.45
C SER A 24 -29.41 4.45 -16.75
N CYS A 25 -29.54 5.70 -16.30
CA CYS A 25 -28.51 6.38 -15.54
C CYS A 25 -28.72 6.14 -14.03
N PRO A 26 -27.82 5.41 -13.35
CA PRO A 26 -27.97 5.09 -11.93
C PRO A 26 -27.84 6.33 -11.02
N ASN A 27 -27.23 7.42 -11.52
CA ASN A 27 -26.97 8.61 -10.71
C ASN A 27 -28.13 9.63 -10.75
N CYS A 28 -28.74 9.87 -11.92
CA CYS A 28 -29.83 10.85 -12.05
C CYS A 28 -31.19 10.25 -12.43
N GLY A 29 -31.27 8.94 -12.64
CA GLY A 29 -32.51 8.23 -12.98
C GLY A 29 -33.03 8.45 -14.41
N ARG A 30 -32.28 9.17 -15.24
CA ARG A 30 -32.63 9.36 -16.66
C ARG A 30 -32.61 8.02 -17.39
N GLN A 31 -33.63 7.78 -18.21
CA GLN A 31 -33.69 6.67 -19.15
C GLN A 31 -33.67 7.23 -20.57
N ASP A 32 -32.87 6.64 -21.45
CA ASP A 32 -32.81 6.98 -22.86
C ASP A 32 -32.99 5.73 -23.72
N ASP A 33 -33.68 5.89 -24.84
CA ASP A 33 -33.84 4.82 -25.83
C ASP A 33 -32.52 4.57 -26.56
N ILE A 34 -32.17 3.30 -26.75
CA ILE A 34 -30.89 2.90 -27.35
C ILE A 34 -30.77 3.39 -28.79
N GLU A 35 -31.86 3.31 -29.56
CA GLU A 35 -31.87 3.60 -31.00
C GLU A 35 -31.74 5.11 -31.28
N THR A 36 -32.05 5.93 -30.28
CA THR A 36 -32.00 7.40 -30.40
C THR A 36 -30.95 8.04 -29.50
N PHE A 37 -30.07 7.24 -28.89
CA PHE A 37 -29.05 7.74 -27.98
C PHE A 37 -28.04 8.64 -28.73
N PRO A 38 -27.70 9.84 -28.21
CA PRO A 38 -26.81 10.76 -28.92
C PRO A 38 -25.41 10.18 -29.10
N GLU A 39 -24.93 10.07 -30.34
CA GLU A 39 -23.58 9.55 -30.62
C GLU A 39 -22.47 10.37 -29.97
N THR A 40 -22.69 11.68 -29.75
CA THR A 40 -21.78 12.58 -29.04
C THR A 40 -21.47 12.14 -27.61
N ASN A 41 -22.34 11.31 -27.04
CA ASN A 41 -22.26 10.80 -25.68
C ASN A 41 -21.74 9.36 -25.62
N ILE A 42 -21.35 8.81 -26.76
CA ILE A 42 -20.71 7.49 -26.88
C ILE A 42 -19.20 7.71 -26.92
N ILE A 43 -18.52 7.45 -25.81
CA ILE A 43 -17.06 7.53 -25.76
C ILE A 43 -16.50 6.18 -26.21
N ARG A 44 -15.89 6.16 -27.39
CA ARG A 44 -15.14 5.02 -27.92
C ARG A 44 -13.65 5.28 -27.71
N LYS A 45 -13.07 4.75 -26.63
CA LYS A 45 -11.61 4.65 -26.53
C LYS A 45 -11.18 3.31 -27.12
N PHE A 46 -10.35 3.38 -28.16
CA PHE A 46 -9.67 2.22 -28.73
C PHE A 46 -8.18 2.44 -28.58
N ASP A 47 -7.58 1.75 -27.62
CA ASP A 47 -6.15 1.51 -27.61
C ASP A 47 -5.92 0.04 -28.03
N PRO A 48 -5.45 -0.24 -29.25
CA PRO A 48 -5.27 -1.60 -29.76
C PRO A 48 -4.30 -2.44 -28.93
N GLY A 49 -3.51 -1.83 -28.04
CA GLY A 49 -2.55 -2.52 -27.17
C GLY A 49 -3.11 -3.07 -25.86
N GLU A 50 -4.25 -2.58 -25.38
CA GLU A 50 -4.70 -2.83 -23.99
C GLU A 50 -5.34 -4.21 -23.77
N ALA A 51 -6.04 -4.77 -24.75
CA ALA A 51 -6.77 -6.03 -24.62
C ALA A 51 -6.22 -7.09 -25.57
N LYS A 52 -5.76 -8.21 -25.02
CA LYS A 52 -5.26 -9.38 -25.73
C LYS A 52 -6.18 -10.58 -25.56
N GLU A 53 -6.48 -11.22 -26.67
CA GLU A 53 -7.27 -12.46 -26.71
C GLU A 53 -6.42 -13.66 -26.30
N TYR A 54 -7.02 -14.58 -25.55
CA TYR A 54 -6.43 -15.85 -25.19
C TYR A 54 -7.45 -16.97 -25.35
N HIS A 55 -7.01 -18.11 -25.90
CA HIS A 55 -7.83 -19.30 -26.07
C HIS A 55 -7.60 -20.27 -24.91
N CYS A 56 -8.67 -20.59 -24.18
CA CYS A 56 -8.60 -21.55 -23.08
C CYS A 56 -8.42 -22.97 -23.61
N GLU A 57 -7.26 -23.58 -23.35
CA GLU A 57 -6.94 -24.97 -23.71
C GLU A 57 -7.86 -26.01 -23.08
N ASN A 58 -8.57 -25.67 -21.99
CA ASN A 58 -9.45 -26.61 -21.29
C ASN A 58 -10.88 -26.65 -21.86
N CYS A 59 -11.46 -25.52 -22.28
CA CYS A 59 -12.85 -25.45 -22.75
C CYS A 59 -13.04 -24.79 -24.13
N GLY A 60 -11.96 -24.31 -24.76
CA GLY A 60 -11.99 -23.65 -26.07
C GLY A 60 -12.52 -22.22 -26.07
N ALA A 61 -12.91 -21.67 -24.92
CA ALA A 61 -13.42 -20.31 -24.83
C ALA A 61 -12.33 -19.26 -25.09
N VAL A 62 -12.69 -18.19 -25.81
CA VAL A 62 -11.85 -17.01 -25.97
C VAL A 62 -12.11 -16.07 -24.80
N ILE A 63 -11.05 -15.75 -24.05
CA ILE A 63 -11.08 -14.77 -22.97
C ILE A 63 -10.29 -13.53 -23.39
N LEU A 64 -10.80 -12.36 -23.03
CA LEU A 64 -10.09 -11.09 -23.17
C LEU A 64 -9.31 -10.85 -21.88
N THR A 65 -8.03 -10.53 -22.02
CA THR A 65 -7.10 -10.27 -20.92
C THR A 65 -6.40 -8.95 -21.17
N GLU A 66 -5.95 -8.28 -20.12
CA GLU A 66 -5.09 -7.09 -20.27
C GLU A 66 -3.71 -7.52 -20.74
N ALA A 67 -2.93 -6.64 -21.36
CA ALA A 67 -1.59 -6.98 -21.85
C ALA A 67 -0.63 -7.41 -20.72
N GLU A 68 -0.88 -6.94 -19.50
CA GLU A 68 -0.06 -7.14 -18.31
C GLU A 68 -0.39 -8.43 -17.56
N THR A 69 -1.59 -9.00 -17.77
CA THR A 69 -2.00 -10.24 -17.10
C THR A 69 -1.07 -11.40 -17.50
N THR A 70 -0.51 -12.11 -16.53
CA THR A 70 0.35 -13.30 -16.75
C THR A 70 -0.27 -14.58 -16.19
N ALA A 71 -1.12 -14.46 -15.17
CA ALA A 71 -1.93 -15.57 -14.67
C ALA A 71 -3.36 -15.11 -14.39
N THR A 72 -4.33 -15.93 -14.78
CA THR A 72 -5.75 -15.66 -14.57
C THR A 72 -6.58 -16.96 -14.48
N HIS A 73 -7.90 -16.83 -14.44
CA HIS A 73 -8.84 -17.95 -14.51
C HIS A 73 -9.73 -17.80 -15.74
N CYS A 74 -10.07 -18.91 -16.39
CA CYS A 74 -11.05 -18.88 -17.45
C CYS A 74 -12.44 -18.51 -16.89
N SER A 75 -13.03 -17.43 -17.40
CA SER A 75 -14.37 -16.98 -16.99
C SER A 75 -15.49 -17.98 -17.27
N PHE A 76 -15.23 -19.00 -18.10
CA PHE A 76 -16.23 -20.01 -18.50
C PHE A 76 -16.11 -21.30 -17.70
N CYS A 77 -14.92 -21.91 -17.65
CA CYS A 77 -14.73 -23.21 -16.97
C CYS A 77 -14.02 -23.11 -15.61
N GLY A 78 -13.53 -21.93 -15.23
CA GLY A 78 -12.82 -21.72 -13.96
C GLY A 78 -11.40 -22.27 -13.91
N ALA A 79 -10.91 -22.93 -14.97
CA ALA A 79 -9.55 -23.47 -15.00
C ALA A 79 -8.51 -22.33 -14.89
N PRO A 80 -7.40 -22.55 -14.15
CA PRO A 80 -6.29 -21.60 -14.11
C PRO A 80 -5.65 -21.52 -15.50
N VAL A 81 -5.35 -20.30 -15.91
CA VAL A 81 -4.76 -19.95 -17.20
C VAL A 81 -3.45 -19.24 -16.93
N LEU A 82 -2.35 -19.79 -17.47
CA LEU A 82 -1.01 -19.19 -17.40
C LEU A 82 -0.60 -18.75 -18.80
N LEU A 83 -0.34 -17.46 -18.95
CA LEU A 83 0.03 -16.81 -20.21
C LEU A 83 1.55 -16.78 -20.30
N ALA A 84 2.13 -17.96 -20.56
CA ALA A 84 3.57 -18.17 -20.51
C ALA A 84 4.35 -17.29 -21.50
N ASP A 85 3.74 -16.92 -22.62
CA ASP A 85 4.28 -16.00 -23.63
C ASP A 85 4.63 -14.63 -23.04
N ARG A 86 3.95 -14.22 -21.96
CA ARG A 86 4.15 -12.93 -21.28
C ARG A 86 5.15 -12.98 -20.13
N LEU A 87 5.69 -14.16 -19.82
CA LEU A 87 6.71 -14.40 -18.79
C LEU A 87 7.99 -14.93 -19.45
N THR A 88 8.48 -14.22 -20.47
CA THR A 88 9.68 -14.60 -21.24
C THR A 88 10.74 -13.50 -21.19
N GLY A 89 12.02 -13.91 -21.26
CA GLY A 89 13.15 -12.99 -21.22
C GLY A 89 13.13 -12.11 -19.96
N ASP A 90 13.23 -10.79 -20.17
CA ASP A 90 13.27 -9.78 -19.09
C ASP A 90 11.93 -9.62 -18.36
N LEU A 91 10.84 -10.21 -18.88
CA LEU A 91 9.53 -10.24 -18.23
C LEU A 91 9.34 -11.45 -17.32
N ALA A 92 10.32 -12.37 -17.25
CA ALA A 92 10.27 -13.51 -16.35
C ALA A 92 10.77 -13.10 -14.95
N PRO A 93 9.97 -13.30 -13.89
CA PRO A 93 10.43 -13.09 -12.52
C PRO A 93 11.61 -14.00 -12.20
N ALA A 94 12.62 -13.45 -11.50
CA ALA A 94 13.72 -14.24 -10.98
C ALA A 94 13.32 -14.96 -9.68
N LYS A 95 12.49 -14.31 -8.87
CA LYS A 95 12.15 -14.75 -7.52
C LYS A 95 10.66 -14.66 -7.24
N VAL A 96 10.22 -15.34 -6.18
CA VAL A 96 8.84 -15.29 -5.68
C VAL A 96 8.81 -15.52 -4.17
N ILE A 97 7.89 -14.84 -3.50
CA ILE A 97 7.48 -15.19 -2.13
C ILE A 97 6.17 -16.00 -2.26
N PRO A 98 6.15 -17.31 -1.92
CA PRO A 98 4.95 -18.12 -2.11
C PRO A 98 3.78 -17.68 -1.21
N PHE A 99 2.55 -17.82 -1.71
CA PHE A 99 1.37 -17.78 -0.84
C PHE A 99 1.48 -18.85 0.25
N THR A 100 1.31 -18.42 1.49
CA THR A 100 1.26 -19.31 2.66
C THR A 100 -0.13 -19.29 3.30
N VAL A 101 -0.84 -18.15 3.21
CA VAL A 101 -2.19 -17.99 3.72
C VAL A 101 -3.19 -18.38 2.63
N SER A 102 -3.97 -19.43 2.88
CA SER A 102 -5.07 -19.87 2.02
C SER A 102 -6.21 -18.85 1.97
N LYS A 103 -7.13 -19.00 1.01
CA LYS A 103 -8.29 -18.11 0.88
C LYS A 103 -9.18 -18.15 2.12
N GLU A 104 -9.39 -19.33 2.68
CA GLU A 104 -10.23 -19.56 3.86
C GLU A 104 -9.60 -18.90 5.09
N GLU A 105 -8.29 -19.04 5.26
CA GLU A 105 -7.53 -18.37 6.32
C GLU A 105 -7.52 -16.86 6.13
N ALA A 106 -7.40 -16.36 4.90
CA ALA A 106 -7.47 -14.93 4.60
C ALA A 106 -8.86 -14.35 4.95
N VAL A 107 -9.95 -15.04 4.61
CA VAL A 107 -11.30 -14.64 5.03
C VAL A 107 -11.40 -14.60 6.56
N ALA A 108 -10.93 -15.64 7.24
CA ALA A 108 -10.97 -15.71 8.71
C ALA A 108 -10.13 -14.61 9.38
N ALA A 109 -8.90 -14.37 8.88
CA ALA A 109 -8.00 -13.34 9.36
C ALA A 109 -8.59 -11.94 9.14
N PHE A 110 -9.20 -11.70 7.98
CA PHE A 110 -9.87 -10.44 7.69
C PHE A 110 -11.07 -10.20 8.63
N LYS A 111 -11.94 -11.21 8.82
CA LYS A 111 -13.05 -11.13 9.79
C LYS A 111 -12.59 -10.91 11.23
N LYS A 112 -11.43 -11.45 11.61
CA LYS A 112 -10.81 -11.19 12.91
C LYS A 112 -10.32 -9.74 13.01
N TRP A 113 -9.69 -9.24 11.94
CA TRP A 113 -9.18 -7.89 11.87
C TRP A 113 -10.29 -6.83 11.96
N THR A 114 -11.43 -7.03 11.29
CA THR A 114 -12.55 -6.07 11.35
C THR A 114 -13.10 -5.86 12.77
N LYS A 115 -12.98 -6.86 13.66
CA LYS A 115 -13.42 -6.79 15.06
C LYS A 115 -12.54 -5.93 15.96
N ASN A 116 -11.29 -5.65 15.56
CA ASN A 116 -10.34 -4.89 16.38
C ASN A 116 -10.50 -3.36 16.25
N GLY A 117 -11.37 -2.88 15.35
CA GLY A 117 -11.62 -1.46 15.16
C GLY A 117 -12.41 -0.83 16.32
N ARG A 118 -11.74 -0.09 17.20
CA ARG A 118 -12.41 0.63 18.31
C ARG A 118 -13.38 1.70 17.81
N LEU A 119 -13.00 2.40 16.75
CA LEU A 119 -13.74 3.53 16.17
C LEU A 119 -14.60 3.15 14.96
N THR A 120 -14.60 1.88 14.55
CA THR A 120 -15.34 1.41 13.37
C THR A 120 -16.81 1.12 13.72
N PRO A 121 -17.77 1.35 12.81
CA PRO A 121 -19.18 1.07 13.06
C PRO A 121 -19.44 -0.43 13.27
N ARG A 122 -20.44 -0.78 14.09
CA ARG A 122 -20.76 -2.20 14.41
C ARG A 122 -21.08 -3.02 13.16
N GLY A 123 -21.71 -2.43 12.14
CA GLY A 123 -21.99 -3.12 10.88
C GLY A 123 -20.74 -3.50 10.07
N PHE A 124 -19.59 -2.85 10.30
CA PHE A 124 -18.32 -3.22 9.69
C PHE A 124 -17.67 -4.39 10.44
N THR A 125 -17.80 -4.41 11.77
CA THR A 125 -17.17 -5.43 12.63
C THR A 125 -17.72 -6.85 12.46
N SER A 126 -18.85 -7.04 11.77
CA SER A 126 -19.36 -8.38 11.46
C SER A 126 -18.47 -9.11 10.45
N GLY A 127 -17.85 -8.38 9.51
CA GLY A 127 -16.98 -8.96 8.48
C GLY A 127 -17.72 -9.84 7.46
N ASP A 128 -19.06 -9.80 7.41
CA ASP A 128 -19.88 -10.69 6.57
C ASP A 128 -20.18 -10.12 5.18
N ARG A 129 -19.77 -8.88 4.90
CA ARG A 129 -20.03 -8.19 3.62
C ARG A 129 -18.81 -8.16 2.69
N ILE A 130 -18.01 -9.22 2.70
CA ILE A 130 -16.94 -9.39 1.72
C ILE A 130 -17.60 -9.69 0.37
N LYS A 131 -17.51 -8.76 -0.58
CA LYS A 131 -18.01 -8.95 -1.95
C LYS A 131 -17.11 -9.89 -2.74
N LYS A 132 -15.80 -9.65 -2.67
CA LYS A 132 -14.81 -10.39 -3.42
C LYS A 132 -13.48 -10.42 -2.67
N MET A 133 -12.84 -11.58 -2.65
CA MET A 133 -11.48 -11.75 -2.20
C MET A 133 -10.70 -12.47 -3.30
N THR A 134 -9.61 -11.85 -3.74
CA THR A 134 -8.82 -12.31 -4.89
C THR A 134 -7.36 -12.33 -4.51
N GLY A 135 -6.73 -13.50 -4.66
CA GLY A 135 -5.32 -13.67 -4.42
C GLY A 135 -4.56 -13.37 -5.70
N MET A 136 -3.54 -12.54 -5.60
CA MET A 136 -2.72 -12.16 -6.72
C MET A 136 -1.25 -12.02 -6.38
N TYR A 137 -0.39 -12.25 -7.36
CA TYR A 137 1.01 -11.90 -7.32
C TYR A 137 1.20 -10.50 -7.90
N VAL A 138 1.75 -9.61 -7.07
CA VAL A 138 2.08 -8.24 -7.44
C VAL A 138 3.57 -8.19 -7.82
N PRO A 139 3.93 -7.50 -8.92
CA PRO A 139 5.32 -7.32 -9.32
C PRO A 139 6.05 -6.35 -8.40
N PHE A 140 7.21 -6.77 -7.89
CA PHE A 140 8.12 -5.96 -7.07
C PHE A 140 9.54 -6.06 -7.63
N TRP A 141 10.30 -4.99 -7.44
CA TRP A 141 11.74 -5.01 -7.59
C TRP A 141 12.39 -5.06 -6.21
N LEU A 142 13.33 -5.99 -6.04
CA LEU A 142 14.18 -6.09 -4.86
C LEU A 142 15.56 -5.52 -5.17
N TYR A 143 15.92 -4.43 -4.50
CA TYR A 143 17.20 -3.75 -4.69
C TYR A 143 18.21 -4.13 -3.61
N ASP A 144 19.40 -4.56 -4.06
CA ASP A 144 20.60 -4.47 -3.24
C ASP A 144 21.29 -3.14 -3.55
N ILE A 145 21.48 -2.32 -2.53
CA ILE A 145 22.01 -0.95 -2.63
C ILE A 145 23.29 -0.87 -1.81
N GLU A 146 24.35 -0.39 -2.45
CA GLU A 146 25.59 -0.02 -1.78
C GLU A 146 25.79 1.48 -1.87
N GLY A 147 26.41 2.04 -0.84
CA GLY A 147 26.64 3.47 -0.81
C GLY A 147 27.66 3.89 0.22
N LYS A 148 27.95 5.18 0.19
CA LYS A 148 28.79 5.84 1.19
C LYS A 148 28.12 7.10 1.68
N ALA A 149 28.27 7.37 2.96
CA ALA A 149 27.86 8.65 3.54
C ALA A 149 29.07 9.32 4.20
N ASP A 150 29.34 10.57 3.80
CA ASP A 150 30.29 11.46 4.46
C ASP A 150 29.50 12.57 5.16
N VAL A 151 29.69 12.67 6.47
CA VAL A 151 28.97 13.57 7.35
C VAL A 151 29.95 14.36 8.20
N ALA A 152 29.80 15.69 8.14
CA ALA A 152 30.45 16.62 9.05
C ALA A 152 29.40 17.36 9.88
N ALA A 153 29.65 17.51 11.18
CA ALA A 153 28.78 18.22 12.08
C ALA A 153 29.57 18.97 13.16
N LEU A 154 29.03 20.10 13.58
CA LEU A 154 29.49 20.82 14.76
C LEU A 154 28.63 20.41 15.95
N ALA A 155 29.27 19.96 17.03
CA ALA A 155 28.58 19.52 18.23
C ALA A 155 29.07 20.28 19.45
N THR A 156 28.18 20.50 20.42
CA THR A 156 28.53 21.12 21.70
C THR A 156 28.26 20.19 22.86
N ARG A 157 29.08 20.24 23.90
CA ARG A 157 28.79 19.62 25.20
C ARG A 157 28.76 20.69 26.27
N VAL A 158 27.60 20.87 26.89
CA VAL A 158 27.37 21.87 27.92
C VAL A 158 27.39 21.20 29.29
N ARG A 159 28.27 21.67 30.17
CA ARG A 159 28.27 21.30 31.60
C ARG A 159 28.02 22.55 32.45
N SER A 160 27.10 22.43 33.40
CA SER A 160 26.85 23.48 34.39
C SER A 160 27.14 22.95 35.79
N TYR A 161 27.95 23.67 36.56
CA TYR A 161 28.29 23.32 37.93
C TYR A 161 28.35 24.57 38.81
N THR A 162 28.03 24.41 40.09
CA THR A 162 28.00 25.50 41.07
C THR A 162 29.24 25.43 41.95
N THR A 163 29.90 26.56 42.18
CA THR A 163 31.01 26.68 43.13
C THR A 163 30.80 27.95 43.95
N GLY A 164 30.51 27.78 45.25
CA GLY A 164 30.03 28.87 46.10
C GLY A 164 28.68 29.40 45.61
N ASP A 165 28.57 30.71 45.43
CA ASP A 165 27.36 31.40 44.94
C ASP A 165 27.37 31.61 43.40
N THR A 166 28.37 31.09 42.68
CA THR A 166 28.51 31.27 41.23
C THR A 166 28.18 29.99 40.46
N ILE A 167 27.35 30.11 39.43
CA ILE A 167 27.06 29.05 38.47
C ILE A 167 28.01 29.23 37.28
N TYR A 168 28.83 28.21 37.00
CA TYR A 168 29.69 28.15 35.82
C TYR A 168 29.02 27.29 34.76
N THR A 169 28.99 27.79 33.52
CA THR A 169 28.56 27.04 32.35
C THR A 169 29.73 26.97 31.38
N GLU A 170 30.19 25.76 31.10
CA GLU A 170 31.26 25.50 30.16
C GLU A 170 30.70 24.77 28.94
N THR A 171 31.12 25.25 27.76
CA THR A 171 30.69 24.73 26.47
C THR A 171 31.92 24.27 25.70
N ASP A 172 32.06 22.95 25.55
CA ASP A 172 33.06 22.35 24.67
C ASP A 172 32.51 22.32 23.24
N PHE A 173 33.34 22.69 22.26
CA PHE A 173 33.01 22.61 20.83
C PHE A 173 33.76 21.45 20.17
N TYR A 174 33.06 20.66 19.37
CA TYR A 174 33.61 19.50 18.67
C TYR A 174 33.30 19.56 17.18
N ASP A 175 34.30 19.24 16.35
CA ASP A 175 34.12 18.89 14.95
C ASP A 175 33.95 17.36 14.87
N VAL A 176 32.77 16.93 14.46
CA VAL A 176 32.39 15.53 14.36
C VAL A 176 32.39 15.13 12.90
N ARG A 177 33.17 14.11 12.56
CA ARG A 177 33.12 13.46 11.25
C ARG A 177 32.69 12.02 11.35
N ARG A 178 31.90 11.59 10.36
CA ARG A 178 31.48 10.20 10.17
C ARG A 178 31.59 9.85 8.70
N GLU A 179 32.27 8.75 8.42
CA GLU A 179 32.23 8.09 7.12
C GLU A 179 31.54 6.74 7.36
N LEU A 180 30.53 6.43 6.56
CA LEU A 180 29.74 5.21 6.68
C LEU A 180 29.73 4.48 5.35
N ASP A 181 30.03 3.19 5.38
CA ASP A 181 29.71 2.27 4.28
C ASP A 181 28.27 1.77 4.49
N LEU A 182 27.44 1.95 3.47
CA LEU A 182 26.03 1.61 3.48
C LEU A 182 25.81 0.35 2.65
N SER A 183 25.05 -0.61 3.18
CA SER A 183 24.63 -1.81 2.47
C SER A 183 23.20 -2.15 2.87
N TYR A 184 22.27 -1.94 1.94
CA TYR A 184 20.88 -2.34 2.08
C TYR A 184 20.61 -3.52 1.15
N LEU A 185 19.99 -4.57 1.67
CA LEU A 185 19.71 -5.78 0.90
C LEU A 185 18.20 -5.96 0.74
N LYS A 186 17.78 -6.37 -0.45
CA LYS A 186 16.38 -6.71 -0.75
C LYS A 186 15.39 -5.60 -0.36
N VAL A 187 15.72 -4.33 -0.64
CA VAL A 187 14.78 -3.23 -0.44
C VAL A 187 13.67 -3.35 -1.49
N PRO A 188 12.39 -3.53 -1.10
CA PRO A 188 11.30 -3.71 -2.05
C PRO A 188 10.72 -2.36 -2.52
N ALA A 189 10.33 -2.33 -3.79
CA ALA A 189 9.37 -1.37 -4.31
C ALA A 189 8.45 -2.07 -5.32
N ASP A 190 7.15 -1.80 -5.23
CA ASP A 190 6.18 -2.33 -6.17
C ASP A 190 6.33 -1.66 -7.53
N ALA A 191 6.06 -2.44 -8.57
CA ALA A 191 6.26 -2.08 -9.96
C ALA A 191 4.94 -2.06 -10.74
N SER A 192 3.81 -1.92 -10.03
CA SER A 192 2.47 -1.95 -10.63
C SER A 192 1.82 -0.57 -10.56
N GLU A 193 1.35 -0.05 -11.70
CA GLU A 193 0.65 1.23 -11.76
C GLU A 193 -0.73 1.17 -11.10
N LYS A 194 -1.36 -0.01 -11.11
CA LYS A 194 -2.73 -0.20 -10.60
C LYS A 194 -2.78 -0.34 -9.08
N MET A 195 -1.65 -0.59 -8.44
CA MET A 195 -1.56 -0.77 -7.00
C MET A 195 -1.27 0.56 -6.31
N ASP A 196 -1.96 0.82 -5.21
CA ASP A 196 -1.67 1.97 -4.37
C ASP A 196 -0.35 1.73 -3.61
N ASP A 197 0.72 2.42 -4.01
CA ASP A 197 2.06 2.40 -3.39
C ASP A 197 1.98 2.42 -1.85
N ASP A 198 1.13 3.30 -1.34
CA ASP A 198 0.93 3.59 0.08
C ASP A 198 0.31 2.40 0.84
N LEU A 199 -0.49 1.58 0.15
CA LEU A 199 -1.06 0.33 0.64
C LEU A 199 -0.02 -0.79 0.59
N MET A 200 0.74 -0.87 -0.50
CA MET A 200 1.79 -1.89 -0.71
C MET A 200 2.93 -1.76 0.30
N ASP A 201 3.45 -0.54 0.51
CA ASP A 201 4.50 -0.28 1.51
C ASP A 201 4.05 -0.65 2.93
N LYS A 202 2.76 -0.47 3.23
CA LYS A 202 2.18 -0.84 4.54
C LYS A 202 1.96 -2.34 4.71
N LEU A 203 1.97 -3.15 3.65
CA LEU A 203 1.85 -4.61 3.75
C LEU A 203 3.11 -5.28 4.29
N GLU A 204 4.25 -4.59 4.20
CA GLU A 204 5.51 -5.00 4.79
C GLU A 204 5.44 -5.09 6.33
N PRO A 205 6.22 -5.96 6.97
CA PRO A 205 7.29 -6.78 6.40
C PRO A 205 6.81 -8.12 5.81
N TYR A 206 7.50 -8.57 4.77
CA TYR A 206 7.48 -9.95 4.30
C TYR A 206 8.66 -10.73 4.90
N ASN A 207 8.55 -12.06 4.98
CA ASN A 207 9.65 -12.92 5.35
C ASN A 207 10.52 -13.27 4.13
N TYR A 208 11.62 -12.52 3.97
CA TYR A 208 12.58 -12.67 2.88
C TYR A 208 13.48 -13.92 2.97
N GLU A 209 13.43 -14.68 4.07
CA GLU A 209 14.09 -15.99 4.19
C GLU A 209 13.37 -17.06 3.35
N GLU A 210 12.08 -16.85 3.09
CA GLU A 210 11.25 -17.74 2.28
C GLU A 210 11.25 -17.37 0.79
N LEU A 211 12.09 -16.42 0.38
CA LEU A 211 12.27 -16.06 -1.02
C LEU A 211 12.78 -17.27 -1.82
N LYS A 212 12.03 -17.69 -2.84
CA LYS A 212 12.35 -18.83 -3.71
C LYS A 212 12.70 -18.38 -5.12
N ASP A 213 13.41 -19.22 -5.85
CA ASP A 213 13.50 -19.08 -7.31
C ASP A 213 12.12 -19.26 -7.93
N PHE A 214 11.80 -18.39 -8.88
CA PHE A 214 10.50 -18.42 -9.53
C PHE A 214 10.33 -19.69 -10.35
N LYS A 215 9.12 -20.25 -10.27
CA LYS A 215 8.64 -21.36 -11.09
C LYS A 215 7.17 -21.11 -11.43
N MET A 216 6.79 -21.37 -12.68
CA MET A 216 5.42 -21.18 -13.18
C MET A 216 4.32 -21.76 -12.28
N PRO A 217 4.46 -22.95 -11.65
CA PRO A 217 3.42 -23.52 -10.80
C PRO A 217 3.03 -22.66 -9.60
N TYR A 218 3.87 -21.72 -9.14
CA TYR A 218 3.50 -20.81 -8.05
C TYR A 218 2.32 -19.90 -8.40
N LEU A 219 2.12 -19.61 -9.68
CA LEU A 219 1.04 -18.75 -10.18
C LEU A 219 -0.29 -19.51 -10.34
N ALA A 220 -0.27 -20.84 -10.26
CA ALA A 220 -1.48 -21.64 -10.45
C ALA A 220 -2.51 -21.30 -9.36
N GLY A 221 -3.70 -20.86 -9.79
CA GLY A 221 -4.80 -20.50 -8.88
C GLY A 221 -4.76 -19.06 -8.36
N TYR A 222 -3.79 -18.25 -8.79
CA TYR A 222 -3.67 -16.83 -8.42
C TYR A 222 -3.67 -15.95 -9.66
N LEU A 223 -4.16 -14.72 -9.53
CA LEU A 223 -3.94 -13.73 -10.58
C LEU A 223 -2.47 -13.29 -10.53
N ALA A 224 -1.89 -12.91 -11.66
CA ALA A 224 -0.57 -12.30 -11.68
C ALA A 224 -0.49 -11.31 -12.83
N GLU A 225 0.28 -10.26 -12.62
CA GLU A 225 0.58 -9.24 -13.62
C GLU A 225 2.11 -9.12 -13.77
N LYS A 226 2.57 -8.69 -14.94
CA LYS A 226 3.96 -8.22 -15.14
C LYS A 226 4.10 -6.80 -14.58
N TYR A 227 5.33 -6.33 -14.45
CA TYR A 227 5.59 -4.94 -14.06
C TYR A 227 5.13 -3.95 -15.14
N ASP A 228 4.67 -2.78 -14.67
CA ASP A 228 4.37 -1.59 -15.47
C ASP A 228 5.60 -0.66 -15.53
N TYR A 229 6.37 -0.59 -14.45
CA TYR A 229 7.57 0.23 -14.33
C TYR A 229 8.85 -0.60 -14.25
N ASP A 230 9.87 -0.18 -14.99
CA ASP A 230 11.20 -0.78 -14.94
C ASP A 230 11.98 -0.39 -13.66
N ASP A 231 13.15 -1.00 -13.47
CA ASP A 231 13.96 -0.76 -12.27
C ASP A 231 14.53 0.66 -12.19
N GLU A 232 14.79 1.30 -13.32
CA GLU A 232 15.38 2.64 -13.36
C GLU A 232 14.35 3.70 -12.99
N GLN A 233 13.11 3.53 -13.46
CA GLN A 233 11.99 4.44 -13.22
C GLN A 233 11.65 4.56 -11.73
N ILE A 234 11.75 3.47 -10.96
CA ILE A 234 11.34 3.46 -9.56
C ILE A 234 12.49 3.59 -8.56
N PHE A 235 13.75 3.54 -9.00
CA PHE A 235 14.90 3.59 -8.09
C PHE A 235 14.92 4.85 -7.20
N SER A 236 14.50 6.00 -7.74
CA SER A 236 14.39 7.26 -7.00
C SER A 236 13.43 7.18 -5.79
N ARG A 237 12.34 6.40 -5.90
CA ARG A 237 11.41 6.12 -4.79
C ARG A 237 12.10 5.28 -3.72
N VAL A 238 12.90 4.29 -4.13
CA VAL A 238 13.66 3.44 -3.22
C VAL A 238 14.72 4.25 -2.46
N GLU A 239 15.43 5.15 -3.13
CA GLU A 239 16.38 6.07 -2.47
C GLU A 239 15.68 6.92 -1.42
N SER A 240 14.53 7.50 -1.76
CA SER A 240 13.72 8.30 -0.83
C SER A 240 13.25 7.48 0.38
N LYS A 241 13.00 6.18 0.21
CA LYS A 241 12.62 5.25 1.28
C LYS A 241 13.77 4.97 2.25
N ILE A 242 15.02 4.86 1.78
CA ILE A 242 16.18 4.52 2.64
C ILE A 242 16.82 5.73 3.33
N VAL A 243 16.76 6.92 2.75
CA VAL A 243 17.40 8.14 3.29
C VAL A 243 17.03 8.44 4.74
N PRO A 244 15.76 8.37 5.18
CA PRO A 244 15.40 8.59 6.59
C PRO A 244 16.05 7.59 7.55
N TYR A 245 16.26 6.34 7.13
CA TYR A 245 16.96 5.33 7.93
C TYR A 245 18.44 5.61 8.03
N ILE A 246 19.08 6.04 6.93
CA ILE A 246 20.48 6.49 6.92
C ILE A 246 20.64 7.67 7.88
N ASP A 247 19.76 8.66 7.80
CA ASP A 247 19.77 9.85 8.67
C ASP A 247 19.58 9.51 10.15
N SER A 248 18.62 8.62 10.45
CA SER A 248 18.41 8.15 11.82
C SER A 248 19.63 7.40 12.36
N TYR A 249 20.26 6.58 11.52
CA TYR A 249 21.47 5.85 11.90
C TYR A 249 22.65 6.79 12.14
N ILE A 250 22.91 7.74 11.24
CA ILE A 250 23.93 8.79 11.41
C ILE A 250 23.73 9.50 12.75
N GLY A 251 22.50 9.95 13.04
CA GLY A 251 22.16 10.60 14.30
C GLY A 251 22.45 9.73 15.53
N SER A 252 22.20 8.42 15.45
CA SER A 252 22.50 7.49 16.54
C SER A 252 24.01 7.34 16.84
N THR A 253 24.87 7.56 15.83
CA THR A 253 26.34 7.51 16.00
C THR A 253 26.95 8.79 16.57
N ILE A 254 26.19 9.89 16.60
CA ILE A 254 26.61 11.19 17.14
C ILE A 254 25.90 11.39 18.49
N SER A 255 26.31 10.61 19.49
CA SER A 255 25.75 10.62 20.83
C SER A 255 26.68 11.32 21.84
N GLY A 256 26.12 11.75 22.97
CA GLY A 256 26.89 12.39 24.06
C GLY A 256 27.08 13.90 23.96
N TYR A 257 26.40 14.55 23.01
CA TYR A 257 26.42 16.00 22.81
C TYR A 257 25.10 16.65 23.22
N SER A 258 25.17 17.90 23.68
CA SER A 258 24.01 18.74 24.03
C SER A 258 23.32 19.29 22.78
N THR A 259 24.09 19.67 21.76
CA THR A 259 23.57 20.08 20.45
C THR A 259 24.43 19.51 19.33
N VAL A 260 23.82 19.26 18.18
CA VAL A 260 24.49 18.81 16.95
C VAL A 260 23.90 19.58 15.77
N SER A 261 24.76 20.15 14.93
CA SER A 261 24.37 20.85 13.71
C SER A 261 25.20 20.31 12.54
N TYR A 262 24.53 19.70 11.56
CA TYR A 262 25.19 19.17 10.36
C TYR A 262 25.68 20.32 9.47
N THR A 263 26.96 20.30 9.12
CA THR A 263 27.57 21.28 8.20
C THR A 263 27.69 20.72 6.79
N ASN A 264 27.94 19.42 6.66
CA ASN A 264 27.92 18.70 5.39
C ASN A 264 27.30 17.32 5.59
N LYS A 265 26.50 16.88 4.62
CA LYS A 265 25.95 15.53 4.58
C LYS A 265 25.80 15.12 3.12
N GLN A 266 26.72 14.27 2.66
CA GLN A 266 26.72 13.73 1.32
C GLN A 266 26.47 12.23 1.39
N ILE A 267 25.39 11.79 0.77
CA ILE A 267 25.00 10.38 0.69
C ILE A 267 25.00 10.02 -0.79
N HIS A 268 25.81 9.02 -1.12
CA HIS A 268 25.89 8.49 -2.48
C HIS A 268 25.50 7.02 -2.44
N THR A 269 24.43 6.68 -3.15
CA THR A 269 23.86 5.33 -3.25
C THR A 269 23.89 4.87 -4.70
N ASN A 270 24.15 3.58 -4.90
CA ASN A 270 24.18 2.96 -6.22
C ASN A 270 23.45 1.61 -6.17
N LYS A 271 22.76 1.28 -7.25
CA LYS A 271 22.18 -0.06 -7.45
C LYS A 271 23.30 -1.08 -7.68
N LYS A 272 23.30 -2.17 -6.90
CA LYS A 272 24.23 -3.29 -7.06
C LYS A 272 23.58 -4.45 -7.82
N ASN A 273 22.50 -4.98 -7.27
CA ASN A 273 21.69 -6.02 -7.89
C ASN A 273 20.22 -5.62 -7.83
N VAL A 274 19.46 -6.04 -8.84
CA VAL A 274 18.01 -5.86 -8.87
C VAL A 274 17.36 -7.18 -9.26
N TYR A 275 16.36 -7.62 -8.49
CA TYR A 275 15.66 -8.87 -8.75
C TYR A 275 14.17 -8.61 -8.98
N TYR A 276 13.69 -8.95 -10.17
CA TYR A 276 12.25 -8.99 -10.43
C TYR A 276 11.61 -10.12 -9.60
N THR A 277 10.70 -9.76 -8.71
CA THR A 277 10.14 -10.65 -7.70
C THR A 277 8.63 -10.51 -7.61
N LEU A 278 7.92 -11.63 -7.47
CA LEU A 278 6.47 -11.64 -7.27
C LEU A 278 6.11 -11.80 -5.79
N PHE A 279 5.28 -10.90 -5.27
CA PHE A 279 4.82 -10.91 -3.88
C PHE A 279 3.34 -11.32 -3.77
N PRO A 280 2.97 -12.13 -2.77
CA PRO A 280 1.60 -12.62 -2.62
C PRO A 280 0.75 -11.59 -1.87
N VAL A 281 -0.35 -11.18 -2.50
CA VAL A 281 -1.30 -10.21 -1.94
C VAL A 281 -2.74 -10.70 -2.12
N TRP A 282 -3.51 -10.64 -1.04
CA TRP A 282 -4.96 -10.83 -1.06
C TRP A 282 -5.65 -9.47 -1.16
N MET A 283 -6.32 -9.21 -2.29
CA MET A 283 -7.18 -8.04 -2.46
C MET A 283 -8.59 -8.35 -1.95
N VAL A 284 -9.12 -7.48 -1.09
CA VAL A 284 -10.42 -7.65 -0.44
C VAL A 284 -11.30 -6.45 -0.73
N TYR A 285 -12.41 -6.70 -1.41
CA TYR A 285 -13.46 -5.72 -1.67
C TYR A 285 -14.60 -5.93 -0.67
N TYR A 286 -14.83 -4.93 0.18
CA TYR A 286 -15.82 -4.97 1.23
C TYR A 286 -16.91 -3.94 0.99
N ASP A 287 -18.18 -4.35 1.08
CA ASP A 287 -19.32 -3.45 0.93
C ASP A 287 -19.79 -2.93 2.28
N PHE A 288 -19.73 -1.61 2.45
CA PHE A 288 -20.23 -0.96 3.64
C PHE A 288 -20.87 0.38 3.30
N ASP A 289 -22.11 0.59 3.75
CA ASP A 289 -22.83 1.86 3.57
C ASP A 289 -22.95 2.32 2.10
N ASN A 290 -23.24 1.36 1.20
CA ASN A 290 -23.27 1.54 -0.27
C ASN A 290 -21.96 2.08 -0.87
N LYS A 291 -20.84 1.88 -0.17
CA LYS A 291 -19.49 2.22 -0.64
C LYS A 291 -18.62 0.97 -0.62
N GLU A 292 -17.85 0.82 -1.68
CA GLU A 292 -16.84 -0.23 -1.75
C GLU A 292 -15.55 0.26 -1.11
N HIS A 293 -15.06 -0.56 -0.17
CA HIS A 293 -13.80 -0.34 0.50
C HIS A 293 -12.81 -1.42 0.06
N THR A 294 -11.65 -0.99 -0.42
CA THR A 294 -10.55 -1.88 -0.80
C THR A 294 -9.59 -2.04 0.37
N PHE A 295 -9.25 -3.29 0.66
CA PHE A 295 -8.20 -3.66 1.59
C PHE A 295 -7.23 -4.61 0.88
N ALA A 296 -5.99 -4.63 1.32
CA ALA A 296 -5.04 -5.67 0.97
C ALA A 296 -4.60 -6.44 2.20
N MET A 297 -4.22 -7.68 1.98
CA MET A 297 -3.64 -8.54 2.99
C MET A 297 -2.38 -9.20 2.45
N ASN A 298 -1.35 -9.22 3.27
CA ASN A 298 -0.10 -9.91 2.97
C ASN A 298 -0.38 -11.42 2.90
N GLY A 299 -0.15 -12.04 1.75
CA GLY A 299 -0.45 -13.46 1.49
C GLY A 299 0.48 -14.46 2.18
N GLN A 300 1.50 -13.98 2.89
CA GLN A 300 2.41 -14.78 3.71
C GLN A 300 2.12 -14.61 5.21
N THR A 301 1.95 -13.36 5.68
CA THR A 301 1.82 -13.06 7.12
C THR A 301 0.37 -12.88 7.59
N GLY A 302 -0.58 -12.65 6.66
CA GLY A 302 -1.97 -12.34 6.99
C GLY A 302 -2.20 -10.92 7.51
N LYS A 303 -1.17 -10.04 7.48
CA LYS A 303 -1.31 -8.63 7.86
C LYS A 303 -2.29 -7.92 6.93
N VAL A 304 -3.32 -7.28 7.48
CA VAL A 304 -4.33 -6.51 6.72
C VAL A 304 -4.04 -5.02 6.76
N VAL A 305 -4.15 -4.38 5.60
CA VAL A 305 -3.96 -2.94 5.39
C VAL A 305 -5.17 -2.39 4.63
N GLY A 306 -5.61 -1.21 5.05
CA GLY A 306 -6.64 -0.44 4.37
C GLY A 306 -7.31 0.52 5.36
N LYS A 307 -8.19 1.38 4.84
CA LYS A 307 -8.85 2.42 5.64
C LYS A 307 -10.27 1.94 6.02
N PRO A 308 -10.49 1.44 7.25
CA PRO A 308 -11.82 1.03 7.66
C PRO A 308 -12.74 2.26 7.83
N PRO A 309 -14.05 2.12 7.60
CA PRO A 309 -15.00 3.20 7.84
C PRO A 309 -15.02 3.60 9.32
N ILE A 310 -15.14 4.90 9.58
CA ILE A 310 -15.11 5.46 10.93
C ILE A 310 -16.52 5.90 11.33
N SER A 311 -16.95 5.56 12.55
CA SER A 311 -18.23 6.01 13.09
C SER A 311 -18.09 7.35 13.81
N ALA A 312 -18.70 8.41 13.28
CA ALA A 312 -18.69 9.74 13.88
C ALA A 312 -19.17 9.72 15.34
N PHE A 313 -20.21 8.96 15.63
CA PHE A 313 -20.71 8.78 17.00
C PHE A 313 -19.67 8.14 17.93
N LYS A 314 -19.01 7.06 17.50
CA LYS A 314 -17.98 6.41 18.33
C LYS A 314 -16.77 7.32 18.53
N VAL A 315 -16.39 8.09 17.50
CA VAL A 315 -15.33 9.10 17.59
C VAL A 315 -15.70 10.16 18.62
N ALA A 316 -16.88 10.77 18.51
CA ALA A 316 -17.35 11.78 19.46
C ALA A 316 -17.40 11.22 20.89
N ALA A 317 -17.95 10.02 21.08
CA ALA A 317 -18.00 9.38 22.39
C ALA A 317 -16.59 9.13 22.97
N TRP A 318 -15.64 8.68 22.14
CA TRP A 318 -14.26 8.44 22.55
C TRP A 318 -13.54 9.73 22.97
N PHE A 319 -13.64 10.78 22.15
CA PHE A 319 -13.02 12.08 22.45
C PHE A 319 -13.67 12.78 23.64
N THR A 320 -15.00 12.75 23.76
CA THR A 320 -15.71 13.28 24.94
C THR A 320 -15.30 12.51 26.21
N GLY A 321 -15.14 11.19 26.12
CA GLY A 321 -14.66 10.37 27.23
C GLY A 321 -13.25 10.78 27.69
N ILE A 322 -12.32 10.95 26.75
CA ILE A 322 -10.96 11.44 27.06
C ILE A 322 -11.05 12.83 27.69
N ALA A 323 -11.74 13.77 27.05
CA ALA A 323 -11.86 15.14 27.54
C ALA A 323 -12.46 15.22 28.95
N ALA A 324 -13.55 14.48 29.21
CA ALA A 324 -14.17 14.41 30.53
C ALA A 324 -13.22 13.80 31.57
N SER A 325 -12.48 12.75 31.22
CA SER A 325 -11.50 12.12 32.12
C SER A 325 -10.33 13.04 32.45
N THR A 326 -9.76 13.72 31.45
CA THR A 326 -8.68 14.69 31.64
C THR A 326 -9.17 15.87 32.48
N PHE A 327 -10.37 16.39 32.19
CA PHE A 327 -10.98 17.46 32.98
C PHE A 327 -11.16 17.07 34.45
N ALA A 328 -11.67 15.86 34.71
CA ALA A 328 -11.83 15.35 36.07
C ALA A 328 -10.49 15.22 36.81
N VAL A 329 -9.45 14.70 36.14
CA VAL A 329 -8.09 14.58 36.71
C VAL A 329 -7.50 15.96 37.02
N VAL A 330 -7.58 16.90 36.09
CA VAL A 330 -7.09 18.27 36.28
C VAL A 330 -7.83 18.95 37.44
N LYS A 331 -9.15 18.78 37.54
CA LYS A 331 -9.94 19.31 38.67
C LYS A 331 -9.56 18.65 40.00
N ALA A 332 -9.32 17.35 40.03
CA ALA A 332 -8.87 16.64 41.25
C ALA A 332 -7.49 17.13 41.71
N ILE A 333 -6.55 17.34 40.78
CA ILE A 333 -5.23 17.92 41.08
C ILE A 333 -5.38 19.35 41.58
N SER A 334 -6.19 20.18 40.90
CA SER A 334 -6.47 21.55 41.33
C SER A 334 -7.04 21.58 42.76
N PHE A 335 -7.93 20.66 43.11
CA PHE A 335 -8.47 20.54 44.47
C PHE A 335 -7.38 20.15 45.48
N ALA A 336 -6.54 19.17 45.16
CA ALA A 336 -5.46 18.73 46.04
C ALA A 336 -4.40 19.82 46.30
N VAL A 337 -4.21 20.75 45.36
CA VAL A 337 -3.26 21.88 45.47
C VAL A 337 -3.92 23.14 46.08
N GLY A 338 -5.19 23.07 46.49
CA GLY A 338 -5.90 24.16 47.19
C GLY A 338 -6.65 25.14 46.29
N GLY A 339 -6.90 24.79 45.03
CA GLY A 339 -7.71 25.58 44.10
C GLY A 339 -9.22 25.51 44.39
N VAL A 340 -9.91 26.66 44.31
CA VAL A 340 -11.35 26.81 44.57
C VAL A 340 -12.19 26.26 43.41
N PHE A 341 -13.31 25.63 43.77
CA PHE A 341 -14.21 24.88 42.89
C PHE A 341 -15.25 25.79 42.21
N TRP A 342 -14.84 26.72 41.36
CA TRP A 342 -15.79 27.45 40.49
C TRP A 342 -15.24 27.57 39.07
#